data_AF-E5RJZ3-F1
#
_entry.id   AF-E5RJZ3-F1
#
_cell.length_a   1.000
_cell.length_b   1.000
_cell.length_c   1.000
_cell.angle_alpha   90.00
_cell.angle_beta   90.00
_cell.angle_gamma   90.00
#
_symmetry.space_group_name_H-M   'P 1'
#
loop_
_entity.id
_entity.type
_entity.pdbx_description
1 polymer ?
#
loop_
_entity_poly.entity_id
_entity_poly.type
_entity_poly.pdbx_seq_one_letter_code
_entity_poly.pdbx_strand_id
1 'polypeptide(L)'
;MPVWCCRCSLAGHFRNYSDTETEGEIFNSLVQYFGDNLGRKVKAMPLVEETSLLEDSSVTFPVVIIGNGPSGICLSYMLSGYRPYLSSEAIHPNTILNSKLEEARHLSIVDQDLEYLSEGLEGRSSNPVAVLFDTLLHPDADFGYDYPSVLHWKLEQHHYIPHVVLGKGPPGGAWHNMEGSMLTISFGSWMELPGLKFKDWVSSKRR
;
A
#
# COMPACT_ATOMS: atom_id res chain seq x y z
N MET A 1 12.17 -13.04 14.06
CA MET A 1 11.09 -12.21 13.50
C MET A 1 11.59 -11.43 12.30
N PRO A 2 11.04 -11.63 11.10
CA PRO A 2 11.40 -10.78 9.96
C PRO A 2 10.92 -9.34 10.22
N VAL A 3 11.81 -8.36 10.03
CA VAL A 3 11.55 -6.94 10.31
C VAL A 3 11.44 -6.20 8.98
N TRP A 4 10.34 -5.47 8.76
CA TRP A 4 10.20 -4.61 7.58
C TRP A 4 10.56 -3.18 7.95
N CYS A 5 11.68 -2.67 7.40
CA CYS A 5 12.16 -1.31 7.67
C CYS A 5 12.12 -0.45 6.41
N CYS A 6 11.30 0.59 6.39
CA CYS A 6 11.29 1.56 5.30
C CYS A 6 12.39 2.62 5.52
N ARG A 7 13.64 2.33 5.09
CA ARG A 7 14.73 3.32 5.06
C ARG A 7 14.84 3.98 3.69
N CYS A 8 14.37 5.21 3.55
CA CYS A 8 14.81 6.10 2.48
C CYS A 8 16.22 6.62 2.79
N SER A 9 17.28 5.89 2.42
CA SER A 9 18.64 6.46 2.53
C SER A 9 18.79 7.63 1.56
N LEU A 10 18.96 8.84 2.09
CA LEU A 10 19.65 9.95 1.43
C LEU A 10 21.12 9.54 1.26
N ALA A 11 21.70 9.88 0.11
CA ALA A 11 23.04 9.48 -0.29
C ALA A 11 24.11 9.89 0.73
N GLY A 12 24.92 8.93 1.16
CA GLY A 12 26.19 9.15 1.83
C GLY A 12 27.21 8.22 1.22
N HIS A 13 28.18 8.77 0.48
CA HIS A 13 29.33 8.04 -0.05
C HIS A 13 30.08 7.31 1.07
N PHE A 14 30.39 6.02 0.91
CA PHE A 14 31.66 5.46 1.40
C PHE A 14 32.10 4.25 0.55
N ARG A 15 33.43 4.10 0.50
CA ARG A 15 34.28 3.43 -0.50
C ARG A 15 34.16 1.91 -0.59
N ASN A 16 34.52 1.41 -1.78
CA ASN A 16 34.82 0.02 -2.13
C ASN A 16 35.85 -0.64 -1.20
N TYR A 17 35.64 -1.92 -0.90
CA TYR A 17 36.73 -2.90 -0.76
C TYR A 17 36.24 -4.27 -1.24
N SER A 18 37.11 -4.97 -1.96
CA SER A 18 36.89 -6.24 -2.67
C SER A 18 37.28 -7.47 -1.83
N ASP A 19 36.93 -8.64 -2.38
CA ASP A 19 37.43 -10.01 -2.16
C ASP A 19 36.44 -10.93 -1.39
N THR A 20 35.65 -11.76 -2.10
CA THR A 20 35.81 -13.22 -2.43
C THR A 20 35.80 -14.10 -1.17
N GLU A 21 34.88 -15.05 -0.93
CA GLU A 21 34.52 -16.22 -1.75
C GLU A 21 33.25 -16.93 -1.19
N THR A 22 32.41 -17.43 -2.12
CA THR A 22 31.51 -18.61 -2.14
C THR A 22 30.88 -19.25 -0.88
N GLU A 23 29.54 -19.28 -0.86
CA GLU A 23 28.65 -20.45 -0.69
C GLU A 23 27.18 -19.92 -0.76
N GLY A 24 26.38 -20.20 -1.79
CA GLY A 24 25.63 -21.45 -1.92
C GLY A 24 24.11 -21.17 -1.93
N GLU A 25 23.59 -20.70 -3.06
CA GLU A 25 22.24 -20.98 -3.60
C GLU A 25 21.01 -20.97 -2.66
N ILE A 26 20.66 -19.85 -1.99
CA ILE A 26 19.26 -19.62 -1.50
C ILE A 26 18.76 -18.17 -1.77
N PHE A 27 19.58 -17.32 -2.39
CA PHE A 27 19.32 -15.86 -2.44
C PHE A 27 18.64 -15.30 -3.71
N ASN A 28 17.92 -16.12 -4.47
CA ASN A 28 17.27 -15.68 -5.72
C ASN A 28 15.74 -15.54 -5.68
N SER A 29 15.05 -15.80 -4.57
CA SER A 29 13.58 -15.93 -4.60
C SER A 29 12.75 -14.68 -4.24
N LEU A 30 13.33 -13.55 -3.84
CA LEU A 30 12.52 -12.39 -3.38
C LEU A 30 12.74 -11.07 -4.14
N VAL A 31 13.79 -10.96 -4.94
CA VAL A 31 13.99 -9.80 -5.83
C VAL A 31 13.18 -9.92 -7.13
N GLN A 32 12.75 -11.13 -7.52
CA GLN A 32 11.93 -11.33 -8.73
C GLN A 32 10.42 -11.09 -8.55
N TYR A 33 9.91 -10.83 -7.34
CA TYR A 33 8.46 -10.73 -7.13
C TYR A 33 7.90 -9.31 -7.22
N PHE A 34 8.73 -8.27 -7.11
CA PHE A 34 8.32 -6.88 -7.22
C PHE A 34 9.36 -6.04 -7.96
N GLY A 35 9.31 -6.10 -9.29
CA GLY A 35 9.82 -5.03 -10.15
C GLY A 35 10.73 -5.51 -11.26
N ASP A 36 10.22 -5.45 -12.50
CA ASP A 36 11.06 -5.15 -13.67
C ASP A 36 10.32 -4.36 -14.77
N ASN A 37 9.16 -3.74 -14.49
CA ASN A 37 8.50 -2.88 -15.49
C ASN A 37 7.66 -1.73 -14.92
N LEU A 38 8.11 -1.09 -13.84
CA LEU A 38 7.62 0.25 -13.49
C LEU A 38 8.70 1.28 -13.82
N GLY A 39 8.66 1.77 -15.06
CA GLY A 39 9.50 2.86 -15.55
C GLY A 39 9.19 4.19 -14.88
N ARG A 40 9.54 4.34 -13.60
CA ARG A 40 9.88 5.58 -12.88
C ARG A 40 10.31 5.15 -11.48
N LYS A 41 11.52 5.51 -11.05
CA LYS A 41 12.18 5.13 -9.78
C LYS A 41 11.24 5.07 -8.56
N VAL A 42 10.56 3.96 -8.34
CA VAL A 42 10.01 3.56 -7.04
C VAL A 42 11.12 2.77 -6.38
N LYS A 43 11.79 3.38 -5.41
CA LYS A 43 12.85 2.73 -4.63
C LYS A 43 12.17 1.58 -3.85
N ALA A 44 12.50 0.34 -4.19
CA ALA A 44 11.95 -0.84 -3.51
C ALA A 44 12.17 -0.72 -1.99
N MET A 45 11.14 -1.00 -1.19
CA MET A 45 11.23 -1.01 0.28
C MET A 45 12.11 -2.19 0.71
N PRO A 46 13.20 -1.95 1.48
CA PRO A 46 14.11 -3.02 1.83
C PRO A 46 13.50 -3.96 2.89
N LEU A 47 13.52 -5.25 2.58
CA LEU A 47 13.32 -6.33 3.56
C LEU A 47 14.54 -6.35 4.47
N VAL A 48 14.35 -6.29 5.79
CA VAL A 48 15.46 -6.47 6.75
C VAL A 48 15.30 -7.84 7.40
N GLU A 49 16.17 -8.78 7.01
CA GLU A 49 16.36 -10.00 7.79
C GLU A 49 17.08 -9.68 9.10
N GLU A 50 16.65 -10.37 10.16
CA GLU A 50 16.96 -10.09 11.58
C GLU A 50 18.46 -10.12 11.92
N THR A 51 19.30 -10.64 11.02
CA THR A 51 20.73 -10.90 11.23
C THR A 51 21.66 -9.71 10.93
N SER A 52 21.14 -8.55 10.55
CA SER A 52 21.97 -7.38 10.13
C SER A 52 21.85 -6.14 11.04
N LEU A 53 21.23 -6.27 12.21
CA LEU A 53 21.28 -5.21 13.20
C LEU A 53 22.69 -5.18 13.81
N LEU A 54 23.53 -4.28 13.30
CA LEU A 54 24.80 -3.89 13.90
C LEU A 54 24.59 -3.61 15.40
N GLU A 55 25.41 -4.27 16.22
CA GLU A 55 25.43 -4.18 17.68
C GLU A 55 25.38 -2.72 18.18
N ASP A 56 24.62 -2.52 19.25
CA ASP A 56 24.63 -1.36 20.17
C ASP A 56 24.12 0.02 19.71
N SER A 57 23.19 0.08 18.73
CA SER A 57 22.33 1.28 18.59
C SER A 57 20.86 0.93 18.78
N SER A 58 20.26 1.42 19.87
CA SER A 58 18.80 1.36 20.05
C SER A 58 18.13 2.20 18.97
N VAL A 59 17.55 1.57 17.94
CA VAL A 59 16.82 2.29 16.90
C VAL A 59 15.43 2.63 17.42
N THR A 60 15.12 3.92 17.54
CA THR A 60 13.80 4.41 17.93
C THR A 60 12.99 4.80 16.70
N PHE A 61 11.76 4.32 16.61
CA PHE A 61 10.78 4.73 15.61
C PHE A 61 9.59 5.40 16.30
N PRO A 62 9.04 6.49 15.76
CA PRO A 62 7.85 7.13 16.32
C PRO A 62 6.59 6.28 16.13
N VAL A 63 6.57 5.37 15.15
CA VAL A 63 5.46 4.45 14.90
C VAL A 63 5.97 3.03 14.68
N VAL A 64 5.34 2.08 15.38
CA VAL A 64 5.55 0.64 15.21
C VAL A 64 4.20 0.01 14.83
N ILE A 65 4.13 -0.65 13.68
CA ILE A 65 2.95 -1.36 13.21
C ILE A 65 3.10 -2.84 13.57
N ILE A 66 2.13 -3.39 14.30
CA ILE A 66 2.09 -4.83 14.64
C ILE A 66 1.09 -5.53 13.73
N GLY A 67 1.61 -6.36 12.82
CA GLY A 67 0.90 -7.06 11.76
C GLY A 67 1.33 -6.58 10.37
N ASN A 68 1.92 -7.47 9.57
CA ASN A 68 2.31 -7.22 8.18
C ASN A 68 1.22 -7.71 7.18
N GLY A 69 -0.03 -7.74 7.62
CA GLY A 69 -1.19 -8.01 6.79
C GLY A 69 -1.61 -6.79 5.95
N PRO A 70 -2.74 -6.88 5.23
CA PRO A 70 -3.18 -5.84 4.29
C PRO A 70 -3.39 -4.49 4.94
N SER A 71 -3.99 -4.47 6.14
CA SER A 71 -4.20 -3.25 6.93
C SER A 71 -2.87 -2.60 7.33
N GLY A 72 -1.91 -3.39 7.80
CA GLY A 72 -0.58 -2.90 8.19
C GLY A 72 0.22 -2.37 6.99
N ILE A 73 0.11 -3.03 5.84
CA ILE A 73 0.72 -2.57 4.59
C ILE A 73 0.07 -1.27 4.11
N CYS A 74 -1.26 -1.18 4.14
CA CYS A 74 -2.01 0.03 3.79
C CYS A 74 -1.61 1.23 4.67
N LEU A 75 -1.53 1.01 5.99
CA LEU A 75 -1.07 2.04 6.92
C LEU A 75 0.39 2.44 6.65
N SER A 76 1.28 1.47 6.43
CA SER A 76 2.68 1.72 6.09
C SER A 76 2.83 2.53 4.80
N TYR A 77 1.97 2.29 3.80
CA TYR A 77 1.95 3.05 2.56
C TYR A 77 1.60 4.53 2.82
N MET A 78 0.58 4.81 3.62
CA MET A 78 0.21 6.18 4.00
C MET A 78 1.31 6.87 4.82
N LEU A 79 1.88 6.19 5.82
CA LEU A 79 2.98 6.72 6.63
C LEU A 79 4.27 6.92 5.81
N SER A 80 4.42 6.22 4.69
CA SER A 80 5.51 6.45 3.74
C SER A 80 5.34 7.76 2.94
N GLY A 81 4.24 8.50 3.18
CA GLY A 81 3.95 9.80 2.57
C GLY A 81 2.97 9.71 1.39
N TYR A 82 2.37 8.56 1.10
CA TYR A 82 1.36 8.46 0.05
C TYR A 82 0.00 8.92 0.53
N ARG A 83 -0.64 9.79 -0.26
CA ARG A 83 -1.89 10.47 0.09
C ARG A 83 -2.92 10.28 -1.04
N PRO A 84 -4.18 9.94 -0.73
CA PRO A 84 -5.22 9.79 -1.74
C PRO A 84 -5.76 11.15 -2.18
N TYR A 85 -5.79 11.39 -3.48
CA TYR A 85 -6.42 12.56 -4.10
C TYR A 85 -7.47 12.11 -5.09
N LEU A 86 -8.44 12.98 -5.37
CA LEU A 86 -9.35 12.78 -6.49
C LEU A 86 -8.57 12.84 -7.81
N SER A 87 -8.69 11.80 -8.63
CA SER A 87 -8.03 11.71 -9.93
C SER A 87 -8.57 12.78 -10.87
N SER A 88 -7.66 13.50 -11.56
CA SER A 88 -7.96 14.65 -12.43
C SER A 88 -9.06 14.39 -13.46
N GLU A 89 -9.15 13.18 -14.00
CA GLU A 89 -10.08 12.79 -15.06
C GLU A 89 -11.26 11.94 -14.55
N ALA A 90 -11.29 11.59 -13.27
CA ALA A 90 -12.31 10.71 -12.72
C ALA A 90 -13.59 11.48 -12.38
N ILE A 91 -14.73 10.89 -12.73
CA ILE A 91 -16.07 11.34 -12.35
C ILE A 91 -16.72 10.20 -11.58
N HIS A 92 -17.17 10.48 -10.37
CA HIS A 92 -17.84 9.48 -9.55
C HIS A 92 -19.31 9.31 -9.99
N PRO A 93 -19.85 8.08 -10.11
CA PRO A 93 -21.22 7.84 -10.59
C PRO A 93 -22.31 8.43 -9.68
N ASN A 94 -22.09 8.42 -8.35
CA ASN A 94 -22.93 9.17 -7.42
C ASN A 94 -22.67 10.68 -7.58
N THR A 95 -23.63 11.39 -8.18
CA THR A 95 -23.54 12.82 -8.51
C THR A 95 -23.47 13.73 -7.28
N ILE A 96 -24.09 13.33 -6.16
CA ILE A 96 -24.04 14.07 -4.91
C ILE A 96 -22.62 13.98 -4.35
N LEU A 97 -22.09 12.76 -4.19
CA LEU A 97 -20.72 12.56 -3.72
C LEU A 97 -19.71 13.24 -4.65
N ASN A 98 -19.89 13.13 -5.98
CA ASN A 98 -19.03 13.81 -6.94
C ASN A 98 -18.99 15.33 -6.70
N SER A 99 -20.16 15.95 -6.49
CA SER A 99 -20.24 17.39 -6.24
C SER A 99 -19.47 17.78 -4.98
N LYS A 100 -19.64 17.02 -3.89
CA LYS A 100 -18.91 17.24 -2.62
C LYS A 100 -17.39 17.13 -2.80
N LEU A 101 -16.95 16.11 -3.53
CA LEU A 101 -15.53 15.86 -3.81
C LEU A 101 -14.88 17.00 -4.63
N GLU A 102 -15.62 17.64 -5.54
CA GLU A 102 -15.11 18.75 -6.34
C GLU A 102 -14.88 20.03 -5.54
N GLU A 103 -15.64 20.26 -4.46
CA GLU A 103 -15.52 21.47 -3.61
C GLU A 103 -14.10 21.64 -3.03
N ALA A 104 -13.44 20.52 -2.70
CA ALA A 104 -12.11 20.51 -2.07
C ALA A 104 -11.09 19.65 -2.83
N ARG A 105 -11.23 19.52 -4.16
CA ARG A 105 -10.35 18.68 -5.03
C ARG A 105 -8.85 18.87 -4.82
N HIS A 106 -8.44 20.08 -4.44
CA HIS A 106 -7.03 20.44 -4.23
C HIS A 106 -6.43 19.83 -2.95
N LEU A 107 -7.25 19.30 -2.04
CA LEU A 107 -6.85 18.64 -0.81
C LEU A 107 -6.86 17.12 -0.97
N SER A 108 -6.01 16.43 -0.20
CA SER A 108 -6.10 14.98 -0.08
C SER A 108 -7.43 14.60 0.55
N ILE A 109 -8.02 13.47 0.17
CA ILE A 109 -9.30 13.00 0.72
C ILE A 109 -9.27 12.95 2.26
N VAL A 110 -8.14 12.50 2.83
CA VAL A 110 -7.96 12.38 4.29
C VAL A 110 -7.72 13.73 4.99
N ASP A 111 -7.59 14.83 4.26
CA ASP A 111 -7.52 16.20 4.78
C ASP A 111 -8.82 16.99 4.55
N GLN A 112 -9.81 16.36 3.93
CA GLN A 112 -11.15 16.93 3.76
C GLN A 112 -12.06 16.53 4.93
N ASP A 113 -13.26 17.09 4.96
CA ASP A 113 -14.28 16.70 5.93
C ASP A 113 -14.85 15.32 5.59
N LEU A 114 -14.29 14.29 6.24
CA LEU A 114 -14.69 12.90 6.02
C LEU A 114 -16.13 12.61 6.47
N GLU A 115 -16.64 13.33 7.47
CA GLU A 115 -18.03 13.16 7.91
C GLU A 115 -18.95 13.66 6.80
N TYR A 116 -18.72 14.88 6.32
CA TYR A 116 -19.46 15.48 5.21
C TYR A 116 -19.39 14.63 3.92
N LEU A 117 -18.21 14.14 3.55
CA LEU A 117 -18.06 13.28 2.36
C LEU A 117 -18.79 11.94 2.51
N SER A 118 -18.92 11.42 3.73
CA SER A 118 -19.54 10.11 3.98
C SER A 118 -21.06 10.17 4.17
N GLU A 119 -21.63 11.37 4.37
CA GLU A 119 -23.07 11.54 4.57
C GLU A 119 -23.91 10.91 3.44
N GLY A 120 -24.86 10.07 3.83
CA GLY A 120 -25.79 9.42 2.90
C GLY A 120 -25.20 8.28 2.09
N LEU A 121 -23.95 7.89 2.35
CA LEU A 121 -23.38 6.67 1.79
C LEU A 121 -23.84 5.45 2.57
N GLU A 122 -24.24 4.41 1.86
CA GLU A 122 -24.64 3.12 2.41
C GLU A 122 -23.67 2.05 1.93
N GLY A 123 -23.36 1.07 2.79
CA GLY A 123 -22.44 0.00 2.44
C GLY A 123 -22.38 -1.09 3.50
N ARG A 124 -21.43 -2.01 3.35
CA ARG A 124 -21.30 -3.22 4.18
C ARG A 124 -20.65 -2.99 5.55
N SER A 125 -20.14 -1.79 5.80
CA SER A 125 -19.44 -1.42 7.04
C SER A 125 -20.26 -0.43 7.85
N SER A 126 -20.20 -0.54 9.17
CA SER A 126 -20.74 0.48 10.08
C SER A 126 -19.82 1.70 10.24
N ASN A 127 -18.60 1.64 9.70
CA ASN A 127 -17.69 2.77 9.67
C ASN A 127 -17.93 3.61 8.41
N PRO A 128 -18.43 4.86 8.52
CA PRO A 128 -18.75 5.69 7.36
C PRO A 128 -17.53 6.00 6.50
N VAL A 129 -16.35 6.16 7.10
CA VAL A 129 -15.11 6.40 6.36
C VAL A 129 -14.70 5.16 5.55
N ALA A 130 -14.94 3.97 6.08
CA ALA A 130 -14.69 2.74 5.32
C ALA A 130 -15.61 2.66 4.10
N VAL A 131 -16.90 2.95 4.27
CA VAL A 131 -17.88 2.99 3.17
C VAL A 131 -17.48 4.04 2.12
N LEU A 132 -17.03 5.22 2.55
CA LEU A 132 -16.51 6.25 1.65
C LEU A 132 -15.33 5.71 0.82
N PHE A 133 -14.31 5.14 1.45
CA PHE A 133 -13.15 4.61 0.71
C PHE A 133 -13.51 3.43 -0.20
N ASP A 134 -14.43 2.55 0.21
CA ASP A 134 -14.93 1.47 -0.65
C ASP A 134 -15.58 2.05 -1.92
N THR A 135 -16.43 3.07 -1.76
CA THR A 135 -17.11 3.75 -2.86
C THR A 135 -16.13 4.50 -3.77
N LEU A 136 -15.05 5.07 -3.22
CA LEU A 136 -14.03 5.77 -4.01
C LEU A 136 -13.05 4.83 -4.74
N LEU A 137 -12.72 3.68 -4.14
CA LEU A 137 -11.82 2.69 -4.73
C LEU A 137 -12.54 1.84 -5.78
N HIS A 138 -13.77 1.42 -5.50
CA HIS A 138 -14.58 0.61 -6.40
C HIS A 138 -16.03 1.11 -6.42
N PRO A 139 -16.32 2.19 -7.18
CA PRO A 139 -17.67 2.74 -7.26
C PRO A 139 -18.70 1.67 -7.68
N ASP A 140 -19.84 1.65 -6.99
CA ASP A 140 -20.98 0.75 -7.23
C ASP A 140 -20.65 -0.74 -7.32
N ALA A 141 -19.53 -1.17 -6.72
CA ALA A 141 -19.10 -2.57 -6.82
C ALA A 141 -20.07 -3.55 -6.14
N ASP A 142 -20.77 -3.12 -5.09
CA ASP A 142 -21.81 -3.91 -4.42
C ASP A 142 -23.02 -4.18 -5.34
N PHE A 143 -23.22 -3.37 -6.38
CA PHE A 143 -24.21 -3.59 -7.45
C PHE A 143 -23.65 -4.38 -8.64
N GLY A 144 -22.39 -4.83 -8.56
CA GLY A 144 -21.73 -5.62 -9.58
C GLY A 144 -21.09 -4.81 -10.71
N TYR A 145 -20.97 -3.48 -10.56
CA TYR A 145 -20.24 -2.66 -11.52
C TYR A 145 -18.72 -2.76 -11.32
N ASP A 146 -17.97 -2.53 -12.40
CA ASP A 146 -16.50 -2.57 -12.43
C ASP A 146 -15.95 -1.22 -12.89
N TYR A 147 -16.29 -0.18 -12.13
CA TYR A 147 -15.77 1.16 -12.36
C TYR A 147 -14.32 1.28 -11.86
N PRO A 148 -13.45 2.06 -12.54
CA PRO A 148 -12.12 2.33 -12.04
C PRO A 148 -12.17 3.17 -10.76
N SER A 149 -11.15 3.03 -9.92
CA SER A 149 -10.99 3.92 -8.77
C SER A 149 -10.96 5.38 -9.21
N VAL A 150 -11.66 6.24 -8.47
CA VAL A 150 -11.59 7.70 -8.64
C VAL A 150 -10.43 8.32 -7.88
N LEU A 151 -9.59 7.51 -7.22
CA LEU A 151 -8.44 7.97 -6.44
C LEU A 151 -7.13 7.84 -7.20
N HIS A 152 -6.27 8.84 -7.01
CA HIS A 152 -4.87 8.84 -7.38
C HIS A 152 -4.02 9.01 -6.13
N TRP A 153 -3.04 8.12 -5.95
CA TRP A 153 -2.12 8.15 -4.81
C TRP A 153 -0.89 8.97 -5.14
N LYS A 154 -0.70 10.08 -4.42
CA LYS A 154 0.42 11.01 -4.61
C LYS A 154 1.41 10.87 -3.47
N LEU A 155 2.70 10.79 -3.79
CA LEU A 155 3.77 10.77 -2.80
C LEU A 155 4.11 12.20 -2.36
N GLU A 156 3.97 12.46 -1.07
CA GLU A 156 4.22 13.74 -0.44
C GLU A 156 5.25 13.58 0.70
N GLN A 157 6.51 13.90 0.40
CA GLN A 157 7.64 13.63 1.30
C GLN A 157 7.49 14.30 2.67
N HIS A 158 6.78 15.43 2.76
CA HIS A 158 6.56 16.15 4.01
C HIS A 158 5.58 15.43 4.95
N HIS A 159 4.81 14.46 4.45
CA HIS A 159 3.94 13.58 5.23
C HIS A 159 4.62 12.26 5.62
N TYR A 160 5.90 12.06 5.29
CA TYR A 160 6.64 10.87 5.71
C TYR A 160 6.79 10.82 7.23
N ILE A 161 6.35 9.72 7.82
CA ILE A 161 6.54 9.41 9.24
C ILE A 161 7.43 8.16 9.31
N PRO A 162 8.62 8.23 9.93
CA PRO A 162 9.48 7.07 10.09
C PRO A 162 8.75 5.96 10.84
N HIS A 163 8.72 4.74 10.29
CA HIS A 163 7.98 3.64 10.89
C HIS A 163 8.60 2.28 10.56
N VAL A 164 8.25 1.28 11.36
CA VAL A 164 8.63 -0.12 11.17
C VAL A 164 7.37 -0.98 11.21
N VAL A 165 7.31 -1.99 10.34
CA VAL A 165 6.23 -2.99 10.33
C VAL A 165 6.79 -4.32 10.82
N LEU A 166 6.17 -4.86 11.86
CA LEU A 166 6.54 -6.14 12.44
C LEU A 166 5.43 -7.15 12.15
N GLY A 167 5.79 -8.33 11.68
CA GLY A 167 4.83 -9.39 11.40
C GLY A 167 5.48 -10.76 11.33
N LYS A 168 4.64 -11.80 11.41
CA LYS A 168 5.11 -13.18 11.23
C LYS A 168 5.02 -13.54 9.75
N GLY A 169 6.10 -14.08 9.21
CA GLY A 169 6.15 -14.51 7.80
C GLY A 169 6.20 -13.35 6.80
N PRO A 170 5.97 -13.63 5.50
CA PRO A 170 6.05 -12.63 4.44
C PRO A 170 4.90 -11.59 4.47
N PRO A 171 5.10 -10.40 3.86
CA PRO A 171 4.05 -9.38 3.74
C PRO A 171 2.80 -9.89 3.05
N GLY A 172 1.63 -9.51 3.57
CA GLY A 172 0.32 -10.02 3.16
C GLY A 172 -0.35 -10.80 4.30
N GLY A 173 0.43 -11.25 5.28
CA GLY A 173 -0.07 -11.85 6.52
C GLY A 173 -0.99 -13.04 6.23
N ALA A 174 -2.26 -12.92 6.62
CA ALA A 174 -3.26 -13.97 6.46
C ALA A 174 -3.47 -14.42 5.00
N TRP A 175 -3.16 -13.59 4.00
CA TRP A 175 -3.23 -13.96 2.59
C TRP A 175 -2.34 -15.16 2.23
N HIS A 176 -1.23 -15.37 2.94
CA HIS A 176 -0.35 -16.54 2.73
C HIS A 176 -0.91 -17.85 3.28
N ASN A 177 -1.90 -17.77 4.17
CA ASN A 177 -2.51 -18.93 4.80
C ASN A 177 -3.86 -19.29 4.16
N MET A 178 -4.26 -18.62 3.09
CA MET A 178 -5.48 -18.94 2.34
C MET A 178 -5.20 -20.09 1.38
N GLU A 179 -5.84 -21.24 1.59
CA GLU A 179 -5.74 -22.38 0.67
C GLU A 179 -6.34 -22.03 -0.69
N GLY A 180 -5.75 -22.53 -1.78
CA GLY A 180 -6.23 -22.26 -3.15
C GLY A 180 -7.65 -22.79 -3.46
N SER A 181 -8.17 -23.68 -2.62
CA SER A 181 -9.54 -24.19 -2.65
C SER A 181 -10.54 -23.25 -1.97
N MET A 182 -10.07 -22.25 -1.21
CA MET A 182 -10.93 -21.32 -0.48
C MET A 182 -11.64 -20.40 -1.48
N LEU A 183 -12.96 -20.53 -1.53
CA LEU A 183 -13.82 -19.62 -2.30
C LEU A 183 -14.17 -18.41 -1.43
N THR A 184 -13.87 -17.22 -1.94
CA THR A 184 -14.32 -15.96 -1.34
C THR A 184 -15.62 -15.51 -2.01
N ILE A 185 -16.54 -14.99 -1.20
CA ILE A 185 -17.75 -14.31 -1.69
C ILE A 185 -17.46 -12.87 -2.16
N SER A 186 -16.24 -12.37 -1.92
CA SER A 186 -15.79 -11.05 -2.33
C SER A 186 -14.99 -11.13 -3.64
N PHE A 187 -15.10 -10.11 -4.49
CA PHE A 187 -14.27 -10.03 -5.68
C PHE A 187 -12.81 -9.76 -5.32
N GLY A 188 -11.87 -10.41 -6.01
CA GLY A 188 -10.43 -10.24 -5.76
C GLY A 188 -9.94 -8.81 -5.98
N SER A 189 -10.60 -8.04 -6.85
CA SER A 189 -10.33 -6.61 -7.05
C SER A 189 -10.54 -5.79 -5.77
N TRP A 190 -11.41 -6.21 -4.85
CA TRP A 190 -11.65 -5.50 -3.59
C TRP A 190 -10.52 -5.68 -2.58
N MET A 191 -9.56 -6.55 -2.87
CA MET A 191 -8.41 -6.83 -2.01
C MET A 191 -7.15 -6.10 -2.49
N GLU A 192 -7.30 -5.12 -3.38
CA GLU A 192 -6.22 -4.30 -3.89
C GLU A 192 -5.56 -3.46 -2.79
N LEU A 193 -4.25 -3.27 -2.91
CA LEU A 193 -3.52 -2.36 -2.04
C LEU A 193 -3.54 -0.94 -2.65
N PRO A 194 -3.43 0.10 -1.82
CA PRO A 194 -3.27 1.48 -2.28
C PRO A 194 -2.23 1.62 -3.40
N GLY A 195 -2.63 2.19 -4.53
CA GLY A 195 -1.73 2.42 -5.68
C GLY A 195 -1.30 1.15 -6.44
N LEU A 196 -1.81 -0.03 -6.09
CA LEU A 196 -1.47 -1.32 -6.72
C LEU A 196 -2.73 -2.03 -7.19
N LYS A 197 -3.11 -1.80 -8.45
CA LYS A 197 -4.26 -2.45 -9.06
C LYS A 197 -3.98 -3.93 -9.32
N PHE A 198 -4.93 -4.79 -8.99
CA PHE A 198 -4.82 -6.24 -9.14
C PHE A 198 -4.76 -6.61 -10.63
N LYS A 199 -5.56 -5.95 -11.47
CA LYS A 199 -5.55 -6.14 -12.93
C LYS A 199 -4.17 -5.88 -13.55
N ASP A 200 -3.49 -4.83 -13.10
CA ASP A 200 -2.15 -4.48 -13.58
C ASP A 200 -1.13 -5.55 -13.15
N TRP A 201 -1.23 -6.01 -11.89
CA TRP A 201 -0.40 -7.08 -11.37
C TRP A 201 -0.60 -8.41 -12.11
N VAL A 202 -1.85 -8.87 -12.30
CA VAL A 202 -2.15 -10.11 -13.04
C VAL A 202 -1.63 -10.03 -14.47
N SER A 203 -1.81 -8.88 -15.14
CA SER A 203 -1.32 -8.67 -16.51
C SER A 203 0.21 -8.74 -16.60
N SER A 204 0.92 -8.29 -15.56
CA SER A 204 2.38 -8.38 -15.49
C SER A 204 2.90 -9.82 -15.31
N LYS A 205 2.11 -10.72 -14.72
CA LYS A 205 2.47 -12.13 -14.48
C LYS A 205 2.17 -13.08 -15.64
N ARG A 206 1.37 -12.64 -16.61
CA ARG A 206 1.02 -13.42 -17.82
C ARG A 206 2.03 -13.27 -18.96
N ARG A 207 3.15 -12.57 -18.74
CA ARG A 207 4.22 -12.38 -19.72
C ARG A 207 5.44 -13.23 -19.41
#